data_AF-A0AAV6YNP3-F1
#
_entry.id   AF-A0AAV6YNP3-F1
#
_cell.length_a   1.000
_cell.length_b   1.000
_cell.length_c   1.000
_cell.angle_alpha   90.00
_cell.angle_beta   90.00
_cell.angle_gamma   90.00
#
_symmetry.space_group_name_H-M   'P 1'
#
loop_
_entity.id
_entity.type
_entity.pdbx_description
1 polymer ?
#
loop_
_entity_poly.entity_id
_entity_poly.type
_entity_poly.pdbx_seq_one_letter_code
_entity_poly.pdbx_strand_id
1 'polypeptide(L)'
;CLQCSLQVADLYQKTLEPIFYELFVIYTSTSGNTMLWPVPVWNANIKGTGGTLGSRALRRFFLVDGISYRQLNLSSAPTYVTIATSLTLSVYLPLSPTSSEPPFQLTVQYERLSMQATVQVSFAVTYTQNQGTYKQDMDIALGVLGSLAALLAILETSSWLRRSGQQYIGVL
;
A
#
# COMPACT_ATOMS: atom_id res chain seq x y z
N CYS A 1 -18.41 3.73 5.89
CA CYS A 1 -17.76 3.08 7.04
C CYS A 1 -16.72 2.08 6.56
N LEU A 2 -15.44 2.27 6.90
CA LEU A 2 -14.34 1.36 6.54
C LEU A 2 -14.15 0.22 7.58
N GLN A 3 -14.93 0.25 8.66
CA GLN A 3 -14.95 -0.76 9.72
C GLN A 3 -16.40 -1.09 10.05
N CYS A 4 -16.69 -2.37 10.26
CA CYS A 4 -18.02 -2.88 10.60
C CYS A 4 -17.90 -3.96 11.68
N SER A 5 -18.88 -4.04 12.58
CA SER A 5 -18.95 -5.07 13.61
C SER A 5 -20.08 -6.04 13.26
N LEU A 6 -19.77 -7.33 13.19
CA LEU A 6 -20.66 -8.38 12.71
C LEU A 6 -20.64 -9.57 13.66
N GLN A 7 -21.77 -10.26 13.84
CA GLN A 7 -21.81 -11.52 14.58
C GLN A 7 -21.27 -12.65 13.71
N VAL A 8 -20.41 -13.50 14.29
CA VAL A 8 -19.81 -14.63 13.58
C VAL A 8 -20.87 -15.64 13.15
N ALA A 9 -21.89 -15.88 13.99
CA ALA A 9 -23.00 -16.77 13.66
C ALA A 9 -23.73 -16.35 12.37
N ASP A 10 -23.99 -15.06 12.17
CA ASP A 10 -24.68 -14.54 10.98
C ASP A 10 -23.84 -14.71 9.71
N LEU A 11 -22.52 -14.51 9.83
CA LEU A 11 -21.58 -14.71 8.72
C LEU A 11 -21.47 -16.18 8.31
N TYR A 12 -21.46 -17.07 9.30
CA TYR A 12 -21.42 -18.51 9.06
C TYR A 12 -22.72 -19.03 8.42
N GLN A 13 -23.88 -18.58 8.88
CA GLN A 13 -25.17 -18.99 8.29
C GLN A 13 -25.32 -18.57 6.83
N LYS A 14 -24.75 -17.41 6.45
CA LYS A 14 -24.75 -16.93 5.06
C LYS A 14 -23.76 -17.65 4.16
N THR A 15 -22.67 -18.16 4.72
CA THR A 15 -21.56 -18.76 3.98
C THR A 15 -21.07 -20.01 4.70
N LEU A 16 -21.77 -21.12 4.48
CA LEU A 16 -21.43 -22.42 5.04
C LEU A 16 -20.13 -22.98 4.46
N GLU A 17 -19.85 -22.66 3.19
CA GLU A 17 -18.66 -23.08 2.45
C GLU A 17 -17.82 -21.85 2.03
N PRO A 18 -16.48 -21.96 2.03
CA PRO A 18 -15.62 -20.86 1.68
C PRO A 18 -15.70 -20.53 0.19
N ILE A 19 -16.11 -19.30 -0.10
CA ILE A 19 -16.08 -18.75 -1.46
C ILE A 19 -14.70 -18.14 -1.71
N PHE A 20 -14.04 -18.58 -2.78
CA PHE A 20 -12.75 -18.05 -3.19
C PHE A 20 -12.93 -16.90 -4.18
N TYR A 21 -12.39 -15.74 -3.80
CA TYR A 21 -12.40 -14.52 -4.59
C TYR A 21 -11.04 -14.32 -5.27
N GLU A 22 -11.09 -13.76 -6.49
CA GLU A 22 -9.94 -13.26 -7.23
C GLU A 22 -10.17 -11.77 -7.49
N LEU A 23 -9.12 -10.95 -7.35
CA LEU A 23 -9.18 -9.52 -7.59
C LEU A 23 -8.46 -9.16 -8.89
N PHE A 24 -9.14 -8.39 -9.73
CA PHE A 24 -8.60 -7.88 -10.99
C PHE A 24 -8.78 -6.37 -11.07
N VAL A 25 -7.78 -5.69 -11.63
CA VAL A 25 -7.87 -4.27 -12.00
C VAL A 25 -8.12 -4.18 -13.49
N ILE A 26 -9.17 -3.45 -13.86
CA ILE A 26 -9.50 -3.18 -15.27
C ILE A 26 -8.66 -1.98 -15.72
N TYR A 27 -7.98 -2.12 -16.86
CA TYR A 27 -7.22 -1.02 -17.46
C TYR A 27 -7.37 -1.02 -18.98
N THR A 28 -7.16 0.15 -19.60
CA THR A 28 -7.16 0.28 -21.05
C THR A 28 -5.72 0.24 -21.55
N SER A 29 -5.45 -0.68 -22.49
CA SER A 29 -4.17 -0.77 -23.18
C SER A 29 -3.94 0.46 -24.07
N THR A 30 -2.69 0.73 -24.42
CA THR A 30 -2.30 1.71 -25.45
C THR A 30 -2.99 1.45 -26.81
N SER A 31 -3.39 0.21 -27.06
CA SER A 31 -4.15 -0.21 -28.25
C SER A 31 -5.67 0.08 -28.17
N GLY A 32 -6.16 0.68 -27.08
CA GLY A 32 -7.58 0.94 -26.85
C GLY A 32 -8.40 -0.25 -26.33
N ASN A 33 -7.79 -1.43 -26.20
CA ASN A 33 -8.45 -2.63 -25.70
C ASN A 33 -8.57 -2.61 -24.17
N THR A 34 -9.70 -3.10 -23.64
CA THR A 34 -9.89 -3.31 -22.21
C THR A 34 -9.17 -4.60 -21.77
N MET A 35 -8.32 -4.50 -20.75
CA MET A 35 -7.52 -5.59 -20.21
C MET A 35 -7.74 -5.76 -18.70
N LEU A 36 -7.43 -6.94 -18.20
CA LEU A 36 -7.53 -7.30 -16.78
C LEU A 36 -6.14 -7.58 -16.23
N TRP A 37 -5.81 -6.93 -15.12
CA TRP A 37 -4.57 -7.15 -14.37
C TRP A 37 -4.87 -7.93 -13.10
N PRO A 38 -4.33 -9.15 -12.91
CA PRO A 38 -4.53 -9.91 -11.68
C PRO A 38 -3.78 -9.26 -10.51
N VAL A 39 -4.46 -9.09 -9.37
CA VAL A 39 -3.85 -8.53 -8.16
C VAL A 39 -3.31 -9.68 -7.28
N PRO A 40 -2.01 -9.69 -6.93
CA PRO A 40 -1.47 -10.67 -6.00
C PRO A 40 -2.04 -10.49 -4.60
N VAL A 41 -2.35 -11.60 -3.95
CA VAL A 41 -2.93 -11.68 -2.62
C VAL A 41 -1.88 -12.15 -1.62
N TRP A 42 -1.69 -11.43 -0.53
CA TRP A 42 -0.85 -11.80 0.58
C TRP A 42 -1.67 -12.25 1.79
N ASN A 43 -1.29 -13.35 2.41
CA ASN A 43 -1.86 -13.77 3.68
C ASN A 43 -0.91 -13.38 4.82
N ALA A 44 -1.31 -12.40 5.62
CA ALA A 44 -0.49 -11.88 6.72
C ALA A 44 -0.30 -12.89 7.88
N ASN A 45 -1.12 -13.95 7.95
CA ASN A 45 -0.95 -15.03 8.92
C ASN A 45 0.12 -16.06 8.51
N ILE A 46 0.55 -16.09 7.25
CA ILE A 46 1.57 -17.02 6.78
C ILE A 46 2.96 -16.41 7.03
N LYS A 47 3.59 -16.80 8.15
CA LYS A 47 5.00 -16.48 8.42
C LYS A 47 5.87 -17.65 7.96
N GLY A 48 6.61 -17.46 6.87
CA GLY A 48 7.54 -18.48 6.35
C GLY A 48 8.96 -17.93 6.18
N THR A 49 9.89 -18.41 6.98
CA THR A 49 11.34 -18.45 6.72
C THR A 49 11.66 -19.84 6.16
N GLY A 50 11.80 -19.97 4.84
CA GLY A 50 12.21 -21.23 4.19
C GLY A 50 11.05 -22.21 3.93
N GLY A 51 10.72 -22.40 2.67
CA GLY A 51 9.74 -23.39 2.21
C GLY A 51 9.43 -23.21 0.73
N THR A 52 9.45 -24.30 -0.02
CA THR A 52 9.48 -24.49 -1.48
C THR A 52 8.31 -23.91 -2.31
N LEU A 53 7.48 -23.04 -1.74
CA LEU A 53 6.48 -22.26 -2.47
C LEU A 53 7.07 -20.87 -2.76
N GLY A 54 7.85 -20.78 -3.84
CA GLY A 54 8.69 -19.64 -4.22
C GLY A 54 8.00 -18.30 -4.48
N SER A 55 6.70 -18.16 -4.21
CA SER A 55 6.01 -16.88 -4.18
C SER A 55 5.00 -16.85 -3.03
N ARG A 56 5.23 -15.98 -2.05
CA ARG A 56 4.30 -15.71 -0.93
C ARG A 56 2.99 -15.04 -1.41
N ALA A 57 2.91 -14.65 -2.68
CA ALA A 57 1.71 -14.17 -3.35
C ALA A 57 0.81 -15.33 -3.77
N LEU A 58 -0.40 -15.35 -3.25
CA LEU A 58 -1.52 -16.20 -3.63
C LEU A 58 -2.34 -15.49 -4.73
N ARG A 59 -3.12 -16.28 -5.48
CA ARG A 59 -4.07 -15.75 -6.47
C ARG A 59 -5.47 -15.53 -5.90
N ARG A 60 -5.85 -16.31 -4.88
CA ARG A 60 -7.20 -16.37 -4.32
C ARG A 60 -7.19 -16.09 -2.82
N PHE A 61 -8.27 -15.52 -2.33
CA PHE A 61 -8.56 -15.38 -0.89
C PHE A 61 -10.01 -15.77 -0.61
N PHE A 62 -10.36 -15.97 0.65
CA PHE A 62 -11.74 -16.19 1.09
C PHE A 62 -12.07 -15.20 2.20
N LEU A 63 -13.36 -15.01 2.47
CA LEU A 63 -13.82 -14.12 3.55
C LEU A 63 -14.18 -14.87 4.81
N VAL A 64 -14.84 -16.03 4.65
CA VAL A 64 -15.33 -16.86 5.74
C VAL A 64 -15.02 -18.32 5.39
N ASP A 65 -14.44 -19.05 6.32
CA ASP A 65 -14.24 -20.50 6.23
C ASP A 65 -14.80 -21.14 7.50
N GLY A 66 -15.91 -21.85 7.31
CA GLY A 66 -16.59 -22.63 8.34
C GLY A 66 -16.41 -24.14 8.16
N ILE A 67 -15.49 -24.62 7.33
CA ILE A 67 -15.26 -26.06 7.08
C ILE A 67 -14.04 -26.56 7.87
N SER A 68 -12.94 -25.80 7.93
CA SER A 68 -11.65 -26.28 8.45
C SER A 68 -11.66 -26.80 9.90
N TYR A 69 -12.63 -26.38 10.73
CA TYR A 69 -12.73 -26.77 12.15
C TYR A 69 -13.98 -27.60 12.48
N ARG A 70 -14.59 -28.25 11.48
CA ARG A 70 -15.65 -29.23 11.73
C ARG A 70 -15.03 -30.50 12.30
N GLN A 71 -15.64 -31.04 13.35
CA GLN A 71 -15.22 -32.29 13.97
C GLN A 71 -16.11 -33.44 13.49
N LEU A 72 -15.49 -34.59 13.23
CA LEU A 72 -16.13 -35.88 12.91
C LEU A 72 -16.83 -35.95 11.55
N ASN A 73 -17.77 -35.05 11.26
CA ASN A 73 -18.60 -35.05 10.05
C ASN A 73 -18.62 -33.68 9.36
N LEU A 74 -18.74 -33.66 8.03
CA LEU A 74 -18.88 -32.40 7.29
C LEU A 74 -20.18 -31.64 7.62
N SER A 75 -21.19 -32.31 8.17
CA SER A 75 -22.47 -31.68 8.55
C SER A 75 -22.48 -31.11 9.97
N SER A 76 -21.42 -31.29 10.76
CA SER A 76 -21.35 -30.74 12.12
C SER A 76 -21.01 -29.25 12.11
N ALA A 77 -21.47 -28.52 13.13
CA ALA A 77 -21.08 -27.12 13.30
C ALA A 77 -19.58 -27.03 13.67
N PRO A 78 -18.82 -26.09 13.09
CA PRO A 78 -17.41 -25.94 13.40
C PRO A 78 -17.20 -25.37 14.81
N THR A 79 -16.10 -25.77 15.46
CA THR A 79 -15.71 -25.18 16.76
C THR A 79 -15.26 -23.73 16.61
N TYR A 80 -14.60 -23.41 15.50
CA TYR A 80 -14.12 -22.07 15.17
C TYR A 80 -14.38 -21.77 13.69
N VAL A 81 -14.60 -20.50 13.38
CA VAL A 81 -14.74 -20.01 12.01
C VAL A 81 -13.55 -19.10 11.71
N THR A 82 -12.89 -19.33 10.57
CA THR A 82 -11.82 -18.44 10.11
C THR A 82 -12.43 -17.31 9.28
N ILE A 83 -12.17 -16.07 9.66
CA ILE A 83 -12.74 -14.89 9.01
C ILE A 83 -11.63 -13.92 8.61
N ALA A 84 -11.75 -13.31 7.43
CA ALA A 84 -10.92 -12.19 7.01
C ALA A 84 -11.32 -10.93 7.78
N THR A 85 -10.50 -10.52 8.75
CA THR A 85 -10.76 -9.36 9.62
C THR A 85 -10.22 -8.07 9.06
N SER A 86 -9.17 -8.14 8.23
CA SER A 86 -8.62 -6.97 7.55
C SER A 86 -8.28 -7.27 6.10
N LEU A 87 -8.75 -6.40 5.22
CA LEU A 87 -8.45 -6.39 3.80
C LEU A 87 -7.83 -5.05 3.43
N THR A 88 -6.56 -5.06 3.04
CA THR A 88 -5.82 -3.85 2.68
C THR A 88 -5.34 -3.95 1.25
N LEU A 89 -5.87 -3.10 0.36
CA LEU A 89 -5.37 -2.95 -1.01
C LEU A 89 -4.28 -1.88 -1.04
N SER A 90 -3.03 -2.31 -1.22
CA SER A 90 -1.89 -1.45 -1.44
C SER A 90 -1.74 -1.12 -2.92
N VAL A 91 -1.70 0.17 -3.24
CA VAL A 91 -1.43 0.70 -4.57
C VAL A 91 -0.07 1.38 -4.54
N TYR A 92 0.88 0.82 -5.28
CA TYR A 92 2.23 1.35 -5.39
C TYR A 92 2.30 2.19 -6.67
N LEU A 93 2.60 3.48 -6.52
CA LEU A 93 2.76 4.40 -7.63
C LEU A 93 4.22 4.37 -8.08
N PRO A 94 4.57 3.70 -9.21
CA PRO A 94 5.94 3.63 -9.66
C PRO A 94 6.40 5.02 -10.14
N LEU A 95 7.51 5.49 -9.58
CA LEU A 95 8.23 6.67 -10.07
C LEU A 95 9.26 6.31 -11.14
N SER A 96 9.56 5.02 -11.30
CA SER A 96 10.54 4.52 -12.27
C SER A 96 10.13 3.12 -12.76
N PRO A 97 10.42 2.77 -14.03
CA PRO A 97 10.02 1.50 -14.63
C PRO A 97 10.73 0.26 -14.05
N THR A 98 11.70 0.43 -13.16
CA THR A 98 12.56 -0.63 -12.59
C THR A 98 12.18 -1.06 -11.17
N SER A 99 11.01 -0.66 -10.67
CA SER A 99 10.51 -1.10 -9.36
C SER A 99 10.24 -2.61 -9.35
N SER A 100 10.76 -3.31 -8.34
CA SER A 100 10.47 -4.73 -8.07
C SER A 100 9.09 -4.94 -7.41
N GLU A 101 8.47 -3.87 -6.91
CA GLU A 101 7.15 -3.92 -6.25
C GLU A 101 6.04 -3.98 -7.30
N PRO A 102 5.06 -4.91 -7.14
CA PRO A 102 3.90 -4.94 -8.03
C PRO A 102 3.06 -3.66 -7.84
N PRO A 103 2.42 -3.14 -8.89
CA PRO A 103 1.63 -1.90 -8.81
C PRO A 103 0.44 -2.01 -7.85
N PHE A 104 -0.06 -3.23 -7.63
CA PHE A 104 -1.17 -3.53 -6.74
C PHE A 104 -0.83 -4.75 -5.89
N GLN A 105 -1.22 -4.74 -4.62
CA GLN A 105 -1.12 -5.89 -3.72
C GLN A 105 -2.30 -5.89 -2.75
N LEU A 106 -3.03 -7.01 -2.67
CA LEU A 106 -4.06 -7.20 -1.66
C LEU A 106 -3.46 -7.94 -0.46
N THR A 107 -3.56 -7.38 0.74
CA THR A 107 -3.17 -8.06 1.97
C THR A 107 -4.42 -8.45 2.75
N VAL A 108 -4.49 -9.73 3.14
CA VAL A 108 -5.59 -10.31 3.90
C VAL A 108 -5.07 -10.81 5.23
N GLN A 109 -5.73 -10.38 6.30
CA GLN A 109 -5.53 -10.86 7.66
C GLN A 109 -6.72 -11.70 8.06
N TYR A 110 -6.45 -12.91 8.54
CA TYR A 110 -7.43 -13.85 9.05
C TYR A 110 -7.36 -13.98 10.57
N GLU A 111 -8.50 -14.29 11.17
CA GLU A 111 -8.62 -14.61 12.58
C GLU A 111 -9.57 -15.79 12.78
N ARG A 112 -9.34 -16.58 13.84
CA ARG A 112 -10.18 -17.71 14.21
C ARG A 112 -11.05 -17.31 15.38
N LEU A 113 -12.36 -17.36 15.19
CA LEU A 113 -13.32 -16.86 16.16
C LEU A 113 -14.36 -17.93 16.49
N SER A 114 -14.86 -17.91 17.73
CA SER A 114 -15.98 -18.77 18.13
C SER A 114 -17.29 -18.26 17.53
N MET A 115 -18.30 -19.13 17.39
CA MET A 115 -19.58 -18.75 16.77
C MET A 115 -20.34 -17.63 17.52
N GLN A 116 -20.10 -17.49 18.81
CA GLN A 116 -20.76 -16.48 19.66
C GLN A 116 -20.01 -15.13 19.69
N ALA A 117 -18.84 -15.06 19.04
CA ALA A 117 -18.04 -13.85 19.03
C ALA A 117 -18.61 -12.80 18.07
N THR A 118 -18.29 -11.55 18.36
CA THR A 118 -18.48 -10.44 17.44
C THR A 118 -17.13 -10.08 16.83
N VAL A 119 -17.07 -9.99 15.50
CA VAL A 119 -15.86 -9.66 14.75
C VAL A 119 -15.92 -8.23 14.26
N GLN A 120 -14.79 -7.52 14.34
CA GLN A 120 -14.61 -6.25 13.65
C GLN A 120 -13.88 -6.50 12.34
N VAL A 121 -14.56 -6.22 11.23
CA VAL A 121 -13.99 -6.32 9.88
C VAL A 121 -13.61 -4.93 9.38
N SER A 122 -12.48 -4.85 8.67
CA SER A 122 -11.96 -3.60 8.12
C SER A 122 -11.54 -3.76 6.66
N PHE A 123 -11.83 -2.74 5.86
CA PHE A 123 -11.33 -2.61 4.50
C PHE A 123 -10.59 -1.28 4.37
N ALA A 124 -9.38 -1.32 3.82
CA ALA A 124 -8.56 -0.13 3.60
C ALA A 124 -7.93 -0.17 2.21
N VAL A 125 -7.74 1.03 1.64
CA VAL A 125 -6.95 1.22 0.43
C VAL A 125 -5.83 2.17 0.77
N THR A 126 -4.60 1.76 0.54
CA THR A 126 -3.40 2.54 0.88
C THR A 126 -2.62 2.85 -0.39
N TYR A 127 -2.42 4.14 -0.65
CA TYR A 127 -1.60 4.61 -1.76
C TYR A 127 -0.21 4.93 -1.25
N THR A 128 0.80 4.27 -1.80
CA THR A 128 2.20 4.42 -1.40
C THR A 128 3.03 4.89 -2.58
N GLN A 129 3.87 5.89 -2.33
CA GLN A 129 4.78 6.44 -3.33
C GLN A 129 6.11 6.79 -2.65
N ASN A 130 7.21 6.25 -3.15
CA ASN A 130 8.55 6.53 -2.60
C ASN A 130 9.13 7.83 -3.18
N GLN A 131 8.86 8.96 -2.53
CA GLN A 131 9.31 10.28 -2.99
C GLN A 131 10.75 10.64 -2.58
N GLY A 132 11.54 9.70 -2.06
CA GLY A 132 12.86 9.99 -1.49
C GLY A 132 13.82 10.65 -2.48
N THR A 133 13.88 10.14 -3.71
CA THR A 133 14.74 10.68 -4.77
C THR A 133 14.31 12.07 -5.21
N TYR A 134 13.01 12.29 -5.44
CA TYR A 134 12.49 13.60 -5.82
C TYR A 134 12.76 14.66 -4.75
N LYS A 135 12.60 14.31 -3.47
CA LYS A 135 12.93 15.21 -2.37
C LYS A 135 14.40 15.59 -2.37
N GLN A 136 15.29 14.60 -2.56
CA GLN A 136 16.72 14.83 -2.64
C GLN A 136 17.10 15.74 -3.83
N ASP A 137 16.55 15.47 -5.01
CA ASP A 137 16.79 16.28 -6.21
C ASP A 137 16.30 17.72 -6.04
N MET A 138 15.14 17.90 -5.40
CA MET A 138 14.60 19.21 -5.06
C MET A 138 15.51 19.97 -4.08
N ASP A 139 16.00 19.29 -3.04
CA ASP A 139 16.90 19.89 -2.05
C ASP A 139 18.24 20.31 -2.71
N ILE A 140 18.78 19.51 -3.63
CA ILE A 140 19.98 19.85 -4.42
C ILE A 140 19.71 21.07 -5.31
N ALA A 141 18.62 21.07 -6.07
CA ALA A 141 18.26 22.16 -6.97
C ALA A 141 18.08 23.48 -6.21
N LEU A 142 17.41 23.46 -5.06
CA LEU A 142 17.25 24.63 -4.20
C LEU A 142 18.60 25.13 -3.65
N GLY A 143 19.50 24.22 -3.26
CA GLY A 143 20.84 24.60 -2.81
C GLY A 143 21.68 25.28 -3.92
N VAL A 144 21.64 24.73 -5.13
CA VAL A 144 22.38 25.29 -6.29
C VAL A 144 21.78 26.63 -6.72
N LEU A 145 20.47 26.71 -6.90
CA LEU A 145 19.80 27.95 -7.33
C LEU A 145 19.89 29.04 -6.25
N GLY A 146 19.77 28.67 -4.97
CA GLY A 146 19.89 29.59 -3.85
C GLY A 146 21.29 30.20 -3.73
N SER A 147 22.34 29.38 -3.88
CA SER A 147 23.72 29.87 -3.86
C SER A 147 24.04 30.75 -5.06
N LEU A 148 23.59 30.39 -6.26
CA LEU A 148 23.76 31.22 -7.46
C LEU A 148 23.04 32.57 -7.32
N ALA A 149 21.81 32.57 -6.80
CA ALA A 149 21.05 33.80 -6.55
C ALA A 149 21.77 34.72 -5.55
N ALA A 150 22.34 34.17 -4.47
CA ALA A 150 23.11 34.95 -3.51
C ALA A 150 24.36 35.57 -4.13
N LEU A 151 25.10 34.82 -4.95
CA LEU A 151 26.27 35.35 -5.66
C LEU A 151 25.89 36.47 -6.63
N LEU A 152 24.81 36.29 -7.39
CA LEU A 152 24.30 37.33 -8.30
C LEU A 152 23.88 38.58 -7.54
N ALA A 153 23.18 38.44 -6.41
CA ALA A 153 22.80 39.57 -5.57
C ALA A 153 24.03 40.34 -5.04
N ILE A 154 25.09 39.65 -4.62
CA ILE A 154 26.35 40.28 -4.18
C ILE A 154 27.03 41.01 -5.35
N LEU A 155 27.08 40.40 -6.54
CA LEU A 155 27.66 41.00 -7.73
C LEU A 155 26.88 42.24 -8.18
N GLU A 156 25.56 42.20 -8.18
CA GLU A 156 24.72 43.36 -8.51
C GLU A 156 24.87 44.46 -7.46
N THR A 157 24.87 44.11 -6.18
CA THR A 157 25.03 45.08 -5.08
C THR A 157 26.40 45.76 -5.14
N SER A 158 27.48 45.00 -5.38
CA SER A 158 28.84 45.56 -5.54
C SER A 158 29.00 46.39 -6.81
N SER A 159 28.39 45.96 -7.92
CA SER A 159 28.33 46.74 -9.18
C SER A 159 27.60 48.06 -8.98
N TRP A 160 26.46 48.05 -8.27
CA TRP A 160 25.71 49.25 -7.91
C TRP A 160 26.54 50.18 -7.03
N LEU A 161 27.17 49.67 -5.96
CA LEU A 161 28.06 50.44 -5.07
C LEU A 161 29.19 51.13 -5.85
N ARG A 162 29.78 50.45 -6.84
CA ARG A 162 30.82 51.02 -7.70
C ARG A 162 30.28 52.12 -8.61
N ARG A 163 29.07 51.95 -9.17
CA ARG A 163 28.42 52.95 -10.03
C ARG A 163 27.91 54.17 -9.24
N SER A 164 27.50 53.99 -7.99
CA SER A 164 26.98 55.06 -7.14
C SER A 164 28.07 55.95 -6.53
N GLY A 165 29.35 55.72 -6.83
CA GLY A 165 30.46 56.59 -6.41
C GLY A 165 30.69 56.66 -4.90
N GLN A 166 30.17 55.69 -4.14
CA GLN A 166 30.38 55.61 -2.69
C GLN A 166 31.82 55.16 -2.42
N GLN A 167 32.70 56.09 -2.07
CA GLN A 167 34.07 55.80 -1.66
C GLN A 167 34.06 55.02 -0.34
N TYR A 168 34.82 53.93 -0.30
CA TYR A 168 35.08 53.16 0.92
C TYR A 168 35.89 54.04 1.88
N ILE A 169 35.24 54.69 2.86
CA ILE A 169 35.96 55.29 3.98
C ILE A 169 36.34 54.14 4.91
N GLY A 170 37.50 53.54 4.66
CA GLY A 170 38.13 52.63 5.61
C GLY A 170 38.51 53.44 6.86
N VAL A 171 37.79 53.21 7.96
CA VAL A 171 38.23 53.64 9.28
C VAL A 171 39.21 52.58 9.76
N LEU A 172 40.51 52.92 9.69
CA LEU A 172 41.57 52.32 10.50
C LEU A 172 41.28 52.53 11.99
#